data_AF-A0AAD8DY73-F1
#
_entry.id   AF-A0AAD8DY73-F1
#
_cell.length_a   1.000
_cell.length_b   1.000
_cell.length_c   1.000
_cell.angle_alpha   90.00
_cell.angle_beta   90.00
_cell.angle_gamma   90.00
#
_symmetry.space_group_name_H-M   'P 1'
#
loop_
_entity.id
_entity.type
_entity.pdbx_description
1 polymer ?
#
loop_
_entity_poly.entity_id
_entity_poly.type
_entity_poly.pdbx_seq_one_letter_code
_entity_poly.pdbx_strand_id
1 'polypeptide(L)'
;MERGQFHLRWKTGKLVLIAKARRPADSQFAYQPIVLLDEVGKFFERVIADRLVGHLARVGPDLADGQFGQFHMGRSTVDAIMSVRALTTGDAVIRGRVVVIANAFNSLPWSCIGAALRHHEMHPTSVA
;
A
#
# COMPACT_ATOMS: atom_id res chain seq x y z
N MET A 1 -8.03 22.07 15.80
CA MET A 1 -7.59 22.24 14.39
C MET A 1 -8.86 22.31 13.53
N GLU A 2 -9.34 23.50 13.19
CA GLU A 2 -10.69 23.70 12.60
C GLU A 2 -10.70 23.86 11.07
N ARG A 3 -9.56 23.80 10.39
CA ARG A 3 -9.49 23.71 8.93
C ARG A 3 -8.38 22.74 8.58
N GLY A 4 -8.63 21.78 7.69
CA GLY A 4 -7.66 20.79 7.20
C GLY A 4 -6.52 21.41 6.37
N GLN A 5 -5.82 22.39 6.93
CA GLN A 5 -4.67 23.04 6.33
C GLN A 5 -3.41 22.27 6.72
N PHE A 6 -2.90 21.51 5.77
CA PHE A 6 -1.63 20.81 5.89
C PHE A 6 -0.49 21.77 5.51
N HIS A 7 0.56 21.85 6.34
CA HIS A 7 1.73 22.64 6.01
C HIS A 7 2.34 22.20 4.68
N LEU A 8 2.79 23.15 3.86
CA LEU A 8 3.45 22.86 2.58
C LEU A 8 4.65 21.92 2.76
N ARG A 9 5.35 22.02 3.89
CA ARG A 9 6.47 21.14 4.24
C ARG A 9 6.09 19.66 4.25
N TRP A 10 4.83 19.33 4.58
CA TRP A 10 4.33 17.95 4.59
C TRP A 10 4.05 17.39 3.19
N LYS A 11 4.00 18.26 2.17
CA LYS A 11 3.84 17.88 0.76
C LYS A 11 5.18 17.72 0.04
N THR A 12 6.28 18.04 0.71
CA THR A 12 7.64 17.91 0.20
C THR A 12 8.35 16.74 0.87
N GLY A 13 9.05 15.94 0.08
CA GLY A 13 9.88 14.84 0.58
C GLY A 13 11.18 14.75 -0.21
N LYS A 14 12.20 14.15 0.40
CA LYS A 14 13.50 13.93 -0.25
C LYS A 14 13.41 12.68 -1.12
N LEU A 15 13.50 12.86 -2.44
CA LEU A 15 13.59 11.75 -3.38
C LEU A 15 14.99 11.11 -3.31
N VAL A 16 15.04 9.81 -3.02
CA VAL A 16 16.25 9.01 -3.03
C VAL A 16 16.06 7.85 -3.99
N LEU A 17 17.05 7.61 -4.84
CA LEU A 17 17.04 6.51 -5.82
C LEU A 17 17.87 5.35 -5.29
N ILE A 18 17.22 4.22 -4.99
CA ILE A 18 17.91 3.00 -4.55
C ILE A 18 18.15 2.13 -5.78
N ALA A 19 19.40 1.76 -6.05
CA ALA A 19 19.73 0.85 -7.14
C ALA A 19 19.15 -0.55 -6.87
N LYS A 20 18.43 -1.12 -7.84
CA LYS A 20 18.02 -2.52 -7.82
C LYS A 20 19.21 -3.39 -8.19
N ALA A 21 19.52 -4.38 -7.34
CA ALA A 21 20.57 -5.35 -7.61
C ALA A 21 20.31 -6.06 -8.97
N ARG A 22 21.38 -6.26 -9.75
CA ARG A 22 21.40 -6.99 -11.04
C ARG A 22 20.64 -6.31 -12.20
N ARG A 23 20.55 -4.97 -12.25
CA ARG A 23 20.06 -4.24 -13.43
C ARG A 23 21.16 -3.33 -14.02
N PRO A 24 21.32 -3.25 -15.35
CA PRO A 24 22.21 -2.28 -15.99
C PRO A 24 21.81 -0.85 -15.57
N ALA A 25 22.76 0.01 -15.23
CA ALA A 25 22.52 1.37 -14.73
C ALA A 25 21.73 2.25 -15.73
N ASP A 26 21.85 1.90 -17.01
CA ASP A 26 21.29 2.49 -18.20
C ASP A 26 19.83 2.03 -18.49
N SER A 27 19.25 1.18 -17.63
CA SER A 27 17.84 0.79 -17.69
C SER A 27 16.94 1.73 -16.88
N GLN A 28 15.79 2.12 -17.45
CA GLN A 28 14.73 2.90 -16.77
C GLN A 28 14.18 2.25 -15.48
N PHE A 29 14.46 0.96 -15.24
CA PHE A 29 14.05 0.22 -14.03
C PHE A 29 15.22 -0.11 -13.10
N ALA A 30 16.40 0.46 -13.34
CA ALA A 30 17.59 0.23 -12.53
C ALA A 30 17.48 0.80 -11.12
N TYR A 31 16.60 1.80 -10.93
CA TYR A 31 16.40 2.48 -9.66
C TYR A 31 14.98 2.33 -9.15
N GLN A 32 14.85 2.17 -7.84
CA GLN A 32 13.61 2.28 -7.11
C GLN A 32 13.57 3.64 -6.43
N PRO A 33 12.73 4.57 -6.89
CA PRO A 33 12.54 5.83 -6.21
C PRO A 33 11.83 5.60 -4.87
N ILE A 34 12.37 6.17 -3.80
CA ILE A 34 11.70 6.29 -2.52
C ILE A 34 11.63 7.77 -2.14
N VAL A 35 10.52 8.20 -1.56
CA VAL A 35 10.35 9.56 -1.05
C VAL A 35 10.44 9.49 0.47
N LEU A 36 11.46 10.13 1.03
CA LEU A 36 11.65 10.23 2.47
C LEU A 36 10.97 11.50 2.99
N LEU A 37 9.95 11.31 3.82
CA LEU A 37 9.34 12.38 4.60
C LEU A 37 10.19 12.68 5.85
N ASP A 38 10.04 13.90 6.38
CA ASP A 38 10.58 14.28 7.68
C ASP A 38 9.87 13.53 8.82
N GLU A 39 10.38 13.65 10.05
CA GLU A 39 9.88 12.93 11.22
C GLU A 39 8.40 13.20 11.47
N VAL A 40 7.97 14.45 11.30
CA VAL A 40 6.58 14.88 11.48
C VAL A 40 5.68 14.31 10.37
N GLY A 41 6.14 14.34 9.13
CA GLY A 41 5.45 13.75 7.98
C GLY A 41 5.29 12.24 8.11
N LYS A 42 6.32 11.53 8.55
CA LYS A 42 6.24 10.09 8.85
C LYS A 42 5.28 9.78 9.99
N PHE A 43 5.29 10.59 11.04
CA PHE A 43 4.33 10.43 12.13
C PHE A 43 2.89 10.59 11.62
N PHE A 44 2.63 11.59 10.78
CA PHE A 44 1.31 11.81 10.21
C PHE A 44 0.88 10.70 9.24
N GLU A 45 1.80 10.21 8.40
CA GLU A 45 1.58 9.03 7.55
C GLU A 45 1.15 7.84 8.39
N ARG A 46 1.83 7.59 9.52
CA ARG A 46 1.47 6.53 10.45
C ARG A 46 0.07 6.70 11.02
N VAL A 47 -0.28 7.91 11.46
CA VAL A 47 -1.63 8.22 11.99
C VAL A 47 -2.71 7.99 10.92
N ILE A 48 -2.48 8.41 9.68
CA ILE A 48 -3.43 8.16 8.59
C ILE A 48 -3.54 6.66 8.30
N ALA A 49 -2.42 5.95 8.20
CA ALA A 49 -2.40 4.52 7.91
C ALA A 49 -3.13 3.71 8.99
N ASP A 50 -2.87 4.00 10.26
CA ASP A 50 -3.53 3.31 11.38
C ASP A 50 -5.05 3.59 11.38
N ARG A 51 -5.47 4.82 11.04
CA ARG A 51 -6.89 5.15 10.87
C ARG A 51 -7.53 4.43 9.68
N LEU A 52 -6.83 4.36 8.55
CA LEU A 52 -7.30 3.67 7.35
C LEU A 52 -7.53 2.19 7.64
N VAL A 53 -6.55 1.54 8.25
CA VAL A 53 -6.62 0.12 8.62
C VAL A 53 -7.73 -0.11 9.64
N GLY A 54 -7.82 0.73 10.69
CA GLY A 54 -8.88 0.62 11.69
C GLY A 54 -10.29 0.83 11.11
N HIS A 55 -10.44 1.76 10.16
CA HIS A 55 -11.73 1.99 9.49
C HIS A 55 -12.12 0.83 8.57
N LEU A 56 -11.18 0.31 7.77
CA LEU A 56 -11.42 -0.85 6.91
C LEU A 56 -11.83 -2.08 7.71
N ALA A 57 -11.20 -2.32 8.87
CA ALA A 57 -11.52 -3.45 9.73
C ALA A 57 -12.87 -3.31 10.47
N ARG A 58 -13.31 -2.08 10.76
CA ARG A 58 -14.52 -1.83 11.59
C ARG A 58 -15.78 -1.54 10.77
N VAL A 59 -15.63 -0.76 9.70
CA VAL A 59 -16.75 -0.21 8.91
C VAL A 59 -16.70 -0.70 7.46
N GLY A 60 -15.49 -0.81 6.90
CA GLY A 60 -15.29 -1.33 5.55
C GLY A 60 -15.46 -2.85 5.45
N PRO A 61 -15.37 -3.41 4.23
CA PRO A 61 -15.44 -4.86 3.99
C PRO A 61 -14.18 -5.62 4.44
N ASP A 62 -13.33 -5.01 5.27
CA ASP A 62 -11.96 -5.44 5.55
C ASP A 62 -11.12 -5.66 4.28
N LEU A 63 -9.90 -6.17 4.43
CA LEU A 63 -9.05 -6.60 3.34
C LEU A 63 -9.43 -8.03 2.92
N ALA A 64 -9.33 -8.32 1.62
CA ALA A 64 -9.61 -9.66 1.10
C ALA A 64 -8.70 -10.73 1.74
N ASP A 65 -9.23 -11.93 1.97
CA ASP A 65 -8.48 -13.04 2.57
C ASP A 65 -7.21 -13.46 1.79
N GLY A 66 -7.15 -13.17 0.49
CA GLY A 66 -5.95 -13.40 -0.32
C GLY A 66 -4.90 -12.29 -0.22
N GLN A 67 -5.13 -11.24 0.56
CA GLN A 67 -4.26 -10.07 0.64
C GLN A 67 -3.29 -10.18 1.84
N PHE A 68 -2.07 -10.64 1.56
CA PHE A 68 -1.01 -10.83 2.56
C PHE A 68 -0.05 -9.64 2.68
N GLY A 69 -0.42 -8.48 2.13
CA GLY A 69 0.41 -7.27 2.10
C GLY A 69 0.51 -6.56 3.45
N GLN A 70 1.43 -5.59 3.52
CA GLN A 70 1.94 -4.93 4.74
C GLN A 70 0.90 -4.20 5.61
N PHE A 71 -0.34 -4.03 5.15
CA PHE A 71 -1.41 -3.34 5.86
C PHE A 71 -2.36 -4.25 6.63
N HIS A 72 -2.12 -5.57 6.63
CA HIS A 72 -2.91 -6.51 7.42
C HIS A 72 -2.14 -6.93 8.68
N MET A 73 -2.69 -6.68 9.86
CA MET A 73 -2.07 -7.21 11.09
C MET A 73 -2.03 -8.74 11.00
N GLY A 74 -0.87 -9.33 11.33
CA GLY A 74 -0.72 -10.78 11.47
C GLY A 74 -0.64 -11.58 10.16
N ARG A 75 -0.57 -10.94 8.98
CA ARG A 75 -0.29 -11.63 7.72
C ARG A 75 1.06 -11.21 7.14
N SER A 76 1.80 -12.19 6.65
CA SER A 76 3.15 -12.02 6.13
C SER A 76 3.30 -12.73 4.78
N THR A 77 4.43 -12.46 4.11
CA THR A 77 4.81 -13.21 2.90
C THR A 77 4.91 -14.72 3.17
N VAL A 78 5.24 -15.13 4.39
CA VAL A 78 5.27 -16.55 4.77
C VAL A 78 3.86 -17.15 4.71
N ASP A 79 2.85 -16.44 5.21
CA ASP A 79 1.45 -16.89 5.20
C ASP A 79 0.90 -17.00 3.78
N ALA A 80 1.32 -16.10 2.87
CA ALA A 80 1.01 -16.20 1.45
C ALA A 80 1.57 -17.50 0.84
N ILE A 81 2.84 -17.81 1.13
CA ILE A 81 3.51 -19.02 0.63
C ILE A 81 2.83 -20.27 1.20
N MET A 82 2.50 -20.27 2.49
CA MET A 82 1.82 -21.40 3.13
C MET A 82 0.42 -21.61 2.54
N SER A 83 -0.31 -20.53 2.26
CA SER A 83 -1.64 -20.61 1.63
C SER A 83 -1.57 -21.22 0.24
N VAL A 84 -0.58 -20.83 -0.58
CA VAL A 84 -0.37 -21.44 -1.90
C VAL A 84 0.01 -22.92 -1.78
N ARG A 85 0.87 -23.28 -0.82
CA ARG A 85 1.25 -24.68 -0.59
C ARG A 85 0.06 -25.55 -0.20
N ALA A 86 -0.79 -25.05 0.69
CA ALA A 86 -2.00 -25.77 1.12
C ALA A 86 -2.92 -26.09 -0.06
N LEU A 87 -3.08 -25.14 -0.99
CA LEU A 87 -3.85 -25.38 -2.22
C LEU A 87 -3.22 -26.48 -3.08
N THR A 88 -1.89 -26.55 -3.18
CA THR A 88 -1.16 -27.51 -4.03
C THR A 88 -0.90 -28.90 -3.42
N THR A 89 -1.39 -29.18 -2.21
CA THR A 89 -1.03 -30.43 -1.48
C THR A 89 -1.87 -31.65 -1.90
N GLY A 90 -2.91 -31.49 -2.73
CA GLY A 90 -3.70 -32.61 -3.26
C GLY A 90 -3.22 -33.14 -4.61
N ASP A 91 -3.78 -34.27 -5.06
CA ASP A 91 -3.47 -34.92 -6.35
C ASP A 91 -4.00 -34.15 -7.59
N ALA A 92 -4.56 -32.96 -7.40
CA ALA A 92 -5.14 -32.16 -8.47
C ALA A 92 -4.05 -31.32 -9.18
N VAL A 93 -4.08 -31.29 -10.51
CA VAL A 93 -3.23 -30.38 -11.29
C VAL A 93 -3.78 -28.96 -11.19
N ILE A 94 -3.13 -28.13 -10.39
CA ILE A 94 -3.50 -26.71 -10.23
C ILE A 94 -2.69 -25.86 -11.21
N ARG A 95 -3.40 -25.08 -12.05
CA ARG A 95 -2.78 -24.06 -12.91
C ARG A 95 -2.93 -22.69 -12.27
N GLY A 96 -1.80 -22.07 -11.94
CA GLY A 96 -1.74 -20.68 -11.45
C GLY A 96 -1.33 -19.70 -12.54
N ARG A 97 -1.72 -18.43 -12.39
CA ARG A 97 -1.18 -17.30 -13.17
C ARG A 97 -0.54 -16.31 -12.21
N VAL A 98 0.60 -15.76 -12.60
CA VAL A 98 1.28 -14.68 -11.87
C VAL A 98 1.17 -13.41 -12.69
N VAL A 99 0.65 -12.35 -12.08
CA VAL A 99 0.55 -11.02 -12.69
C VAL A 99 1.37 -10.06 -11.85
N VAL A 100 2.23 -9.27 -12.51
CA VAL A 100 3.03 -8.23 -11.87
C VAL A 100 2.67 -6.89 -12.51
N ILE A 101 2.24 -5.94 -11.67
CA ILE A 101 1.92 -4.59 -12.13
C ILE A 101 3.20 -3.74 -12.05
N ALA A 102 3.73 -3.36 -13.21
CA ALA A 102 4.85 -2.43 -13.27
C ALA A 102 4.40 -1.05 -12.75
N ASN A 103 5.25 -0.43 -11.92
CA ASN A 103 5.04 0.94 -11.46
C ASN A 103 3.73 1.19 -10.68
N ALA A 104 3.25 0.18 -9.93
CA ALA A 104 1.94 0.19 -9.28
C ALA A 104 1.62 1.47 -8.48
N PHE A 105 2.59 2.02 -7.73
CA PHE A 105 2.36 3.22 -6.92
C PHE A 105 2.26 4.53 -7.73
N ASN A 106 2.97 4.62 -8.86
CA ASN A 106 3.01 5.85 -9.66
C ASN A 106 1.95 5.85 -10.78
N SER A 107 1.40 4.69 -11.12
CA SER A 107 0.39 4.54 -12.17
C SER A 107 -1.05 4.70 -11.67
N LEU A 108 -1.27 4.84 -10.35
CA LEU A 108 -2.60 4.96 -9.76
C LEU A 108 -3.15 6.39 -9.85
N PRO A 109 -4.29 6.61 -10.53
CA PRO A 109 -4.90 7.94 -10.60
C PRO A 109 -5.50 8.38 -9.27
N TRP A 110 -5.27 9.64 -8.88
CA TRP A 110 -5.84 10.23 -7.66
C TRP A 110 -7.38 10.21 -7.64
N SER A 111 -8.03 10.33 -8.80
CA SER A 111 -9.49 10.23 -8.92
C SER A 111 -10.01 8.87 -8.47
N CYS A 112 -9.32 7.79 -8.83
CA CYS A 112 -9.66 6.43 -8.43
C CYS A 112 -9.48 6.23 -6.92
N ILE A 113 -8.38 6.73 -6.35
CA ILE A 113 -8.13 6.69 -4.90
C ILE A 113 -9.25 7.43 -4.15
N GLY A 114 -9.59 8.65 -4.59
CA GLY A 114 -10.67 9.43 -3.98
C GLY A 114 -12.04 8.76 -4.11
N ALA A 115 -12.34 8.11 -5.24
CA ALA A 115 -13.57 7.36 -5.42
C ALA A 115 -13.64 6.14 -4.49
N ALA A 116 -12.55 5.39 -4.35
CA ALA A 116 -12.48 4.25 -3.44
C ALA A 116 -12.66 4.67 -1.98
N LEU A 117 -12.00 5.76 -1.54
CA LEU A 117 -12.16 6.29 -0.18
C LEU A 117 -13.62 6.69 0.10
N ARG A 118 -14.30 7.35 -0.85
CA ARG A 118 -15.73 7.68 -0.72
C ARG A 118 -16.61 6.44 -0.67
N HIS A 119 -16.30 5.43 -1.49
CA HIS A 119 -17.05 4.17 -1.51
C HIS A 119 -16.97 3.43 -0.17
N HIS A 120 -15.82 3.49 0.51
CA HIS A 120 -15.63 2.93 1.85
C HIS A 120 -16.01 3.90 2.99
N GLU A 121 -16.77 4.96 2.69
CA GLU A 121 -17.25 5.95 3.65
C GLU A 121 -16.14 6.64 4.47
N MET A 122 -14.94 6.73 3.88
CA MET A 122 -13.81 7.41 4.50
C MET A 122 -13.89 8.89 4.19
N HIS A 123 -14.60 9.63 5.04
CA HIS A 123 -14.64 11.08 4.96
C HIS A 123 -13.35 11.70 5.53
N PRO A 124 -12.78 12.75 4.89
CA PRO A 124 -11.66 13.52 5.44
C PRO A 124 -11.96 14.20 6.78
N THR A 125 -13.21 14.16 7.24
CA THR A 125 -13.76 14.85 8.41
C THR A 125 -14.59 13.93 9.30
N SER A 126 -14.37 12.60 9.30
CA SER A 126 -14.98 11.73 10.31
C SER A 126 -14.34 11.95 11.69
N VAL A 127 -14.62 13.12 12.25
CA VAL A 127 -14.50 13.49 13.65
C VAL A 127 -15.92 13.78 14.09
N ALA A 128 -16.53 12.80 14.74
CA ALA A 128 -17.57 12.98 15.73
C ALA A 128 -17.29 11.95 16.83
#